data_AF-A0A7J9VC39-F1
#
_entry.id   AF-A0A7J9VC39-F1
#
_cell.length_a   1.000
_cell.length_b   1.000
_cell.length_c   1.000
_cell.angle_alpha   90.00
_cell.angle_beta   90.00
_cell.angle_gamma   90.00
#
_symmetry.space_group_name_H-M   'P 1'
#
loop_
_entity.id
_entity.type
_entity.pdbx_description
1 polymer ?
#
loop_
_entity_poly.entity_id
_entity_poly.type
_entity_poly.pdbx_seq_one_letter_code
_entity_poly.pdbx_strand_id
1 'polypeptide(L)'
;MAGVEEIRAGIALANEKASASIAALQQAAQSLEEAQQSLAEATSGSSQDEVNQAHGMLAEALQSITGTQSTIQACMSSADAYSARL
;
A
#
# COMPACT_ATOMS: atom_id res chain seq x y z
N MET A 1 -29.56 -19.07 2.67
CA MET A 1 -28.22 -19.27 2.07
C MET A 1 -28.03 -18.15 1.09
N ALA A 2 -26.97 -17.36 1.22
CA ALA A 2 -26.64 -16.37 0.19
C ALA A 2 -26.50 -17.09 -1.16
N GLY A 3 -27.16 -16.57 -2.20
CA GLY A 3 -27.04 -17.13 -3.55
C GLY A 3 -25.63 -16.93 -4.10
N VAL A 4 -25.24 -17.70 -5.11
CA VAL A 4 -23.94 -17.54 -5.80
C VAL A 4 -23.73 -16.09 -6.25
N GLU A 5 -24.78 -15.44 -6.74
CA GLU A 5 -24.76 -14.02 -7.16
C GLU A 5 -24.45 -13.05 -6.00
N GLU A 6 -24.96 -13.32 -4.81
CA GLU A 6 -24.70 -12.50 -3.61
C GLU A 6 -23.25 -12.63 -3.15
N ILE A 7 -22.68 -13.84 -3.24
CA ILE A 7 -21.25 -14.09 -2.95
C ILE A 7 -20.37 -13.34 -3.96
N ARG A 8 -20.69 -13.43 -5.26
CA ARG A 8 -19.95 -12.72 -6.32
C ARG A 8 -20.01 -11.21 -6.15
N ALA A 9 -21.19 -10.67 -5.81
CA ALA A 9 -21.36 -9.25 -5.53
C ALA A 9 -20.56 -8.80 -4.29
N GLY A 10 -20.53 -9.61 -3.23
CA GLY A 10 -19.73 -9.36 -2.03
C GLY A 10 -18.23 -9.32 -2.33
N ILE A 11 -17.73 -10.25 -3.16
CA ILE A 11 -16.32 -10.27 -3.60
C ILE A 11 -15.99 -9.03 -4.44
N ALA A 12 -16.86 -8.66 -5.38
CA ALA A 12 -16.67 -7.46 -6.20
C ALA A 12 -16.54 -6.21 -5.33
N LEU A 13 -17.43 -6.05 -4.33
CA LEU A 13 -17.38 -4.93 -3.39
C LEU A 13 -16.09 -4.95 -2.53
N ALA A 14 -15.63 -6.12 -2.09
CA ALA A 14 -14.39 -6.24 -1.35
C ALA A 14 -13.18 -5.82 -2.22
N ASN A 15 -13.14 -6.25 -3.48
CA ASN A 15 -12.10 -5.91 -4.44
C ASN A 15 -12.10 -4.42 -4.83
N GLU A 16 -13.27 -3.79 -4.91
CA GLU A 16 -13.40 -2.34 -5.08
C GLU A 16 -12.73 -1.58 -3.92
N LYS A 17 -13.03 -1.95 -2.68
CA LYS A 17 -12.42 -1.34 -1.48
C LYS A 17 -10.92 -1.59 -1.39
N ALA A 18 -10.48 -2.79 -1.77
CA ALA A 18 -9.06 -3.14 -1.85
C ALA A 18 -8.33 -2.27 -2.89
N SER A 19 -8.93 -2.06 -4.07
CA SER A 19 -8.40 -1.18 -5.11
C SER A 19 -8.28 0.27 -4.64
N ALA A 20 -9.31 0.79 -3.95
CA ALA A 20 -9.26 2.12 -3.35
C ALA A 20 -8.14 2.25 -2.30
N SER A 21 -7.88 1.18 -1.53
CA SER A 21 -6.80 1.13 -0.55
C SER A 21 -5.42 1.15 -1.22
N ILE A 22 -5.24 0.44 -2.35
CA ILE A 22 -4.01 0.51 -3.16
C ILE A 22 -3.76 1.94 -3.65
N ALA A 23 -4.79 2.63 -4.14
CA ALA A 23 -4.66 4.02 -4.58
C ALA A 23 -4.25 4.95 -3.42
N ALA A 24 -4.86 4.78 -2.23
CA ALA A 24 -4.46 5.53 -1.05
C ALA A 24 -3.01 5.26 -0.63
N LEU A 25 -2.56 4.00 -0.74
CA LEU A 25 -1.17 3.62 -0.48
C LEU A 25 -0.20 4.22 -1.51
N GLN A 26 -0.59 4.32 -2.78
CA GLN A 26 0.21 5.01 -3.80
C GLN A 26 0.35 6.50 -3.47
N GLN A 27 -0.74 7.15 -3.06
CA GLN A 27 -0.69 8.54 -2.63
C GLN A 27 0.20 8.73 -1.39
N ALA A 28 0.12 7.81 -0.42
CA ALA A 28 0.97 7.83 0.76
C ALA A 28 2.45 7.67 0.40
N ALA A 29 2.79 6.77 -0.54
CA ALA A 29 4.16 6.61 -1.01
C ALA A 29 4.70 7.91 -1.62
N GLN A 30 3.91 8.56 -2.48
CA GLN A 30 4.29 9.84 -3.08
C GLN A 30 4.57 10.92 -2.02
N SER A 31 3.69 11.05 -1.02
CA SER A 31 3.90 12.00 0.08
C SER A 31 5.13 11.67 0.94
N LEU A 32 5.49 10.39 1.08
CA LEU A 32 6.72 9.98 1.78
C LEU A 32 7.98 10.27 0.95
N GLU A 33 7.93 10.13 -0.37
CA GLU A 33 9.04 10.54 -1.26
C GLU A 33 9.29 12.05 -1.18
N GLU A 34 8.22 12.86 -1.20
CA GLU A 34 8.30 14.31 -0.99
C GLU A 34 8.87 14.67 0.39
N ALA A 35 8.45 13.94 1.44
CA ALA A 35 8.99 14.11 2.78
C ALA A 35 10.47 13.73 2.86
N GLN A 36 10.90 12.66 2.16
CA GLN A 36 12.30 12.25 2.08
C GLN A 36 13.16 13.32 1.41
N GLN A 37 12.68 13.91 0.31
CA GLN A 37 13.37 15.00 -0.37
C GLN A 37 13.48 16.24 0.53
N SER A 38 12.37 16.63 1.16
CA SER A 38 12.33 17.77 2.08
C SER A 38 13.28 17.58 3.27
N LEU A 39 13.32 16.37 3.83
CA LEU A 39 14.24 16.02 4.91
C LEU A 39 15.69 16.13 4.43
N ALA A 40 16.02 15.55 3.28
CA ALA A 40 17.39 15.57 2.72
C ALA A 40 17.90 16.99 2.49
N GLU A 41 17.03 17.89 2.01
CA GLU A 41 17.35 19.30 1.84
C GLU A 41 17.57 19.99 3.20
N ALA A 42 16.66 19.79 4.16
CA ALA A 42 16.73 20.40 5.48
C ALA A 42 17.94 19.94 6.31
N THR A 43 18.42 18.72 6.07
CA THR A 43 19.55 18.12 6.78
C THR A 43 20.83 18.09 5.95
N SER A 44 20.87 18.80 4.83
CA SER A 44 22.04 18.88 3.97
C SER A 44 23.26 19.40 4.74
N GLY A 45 24.37 18.67 4.67
CA GLY A 45 25.59 18.96 5.43
C GLY A 45 25.57 18.53 6.89
N SER A 46 24.47 17.94 7.38
CA SER A 46 24.43 17.29 8.69
C SER A 46 25.06 15.89 8.62
N SER A 47 25.80 15.51 9.67
CA SER A 47 26.36 14.17 9.85
C SER A 47 25.84 13.51 11.13
N GLN A 48 24.74 14.04 11.69
CA GLN A 48 24.13 13.50 12.91
C GLN A 48 23.47 12.15 12.64
N ASP A 49 23.60 11.22 13.58
CA ASP A 49 23.07 9.86 13.47
C ASP A 49 21.54 9.85 13.36
N GLU A 50 20.86 10.79 14.02
CA GLU A 50 19.41 10.94 14.01
C GLU A 50 18.88 11.26 12.60
N VAL A 51 19.64 12.00 11.79
CA VAL A 51 19.29 12.31 10.40
C VAL A 51 19.34 11.04 9.55
N ASN A 52 20.43 10.28 9.68
CA ASN A 52 20.59 9.01 8.98
C ASN A 52 19.50 8.01 9.37
N GLN A 53 19.15 7.97 10.66
CA GLN A 53 18.07 7.14 11.16
C GLN A 53 16.72 7.54 10.57
N ALA A 54 16.39 8.83 10.54
CA ALA A 54 15.14 9.33 9.97
C ALA A 54 15.00 9.00 8.47
N HIS A 55 16.08 9.12 7.70
CA HIS A 55 16.11 8.67 6.30
C HIS A 55 15.86 7.16 6.16
N GLY A 56 16.47 6.35 7.03
CA GLY A 56 16.24 4.91 7.08
C GLY A 56 14.78 4.54 7.36
N MET A 57 14.15 5.23 8.32
CA MET A 57 12.73 5.01 8.67
C MET A 57 11.79 5.35 7.52
N LEU A 58 12.06 6.42 6.75
CA LEU A 58 11.27 6.74 5.56
C LEU A 58 11.42 5.69 4.46
N ALA A 59 12.64 5.18 4.23
CA ALA A 59 12.88 4.11 3.28
C ALA A 59 12.17 2.80 3.68
N GLU A 60 12.18 2.46 4.97
CA GLU A 60 11.44 1.30 5.51
C GLU A 60 9.93 1.45 5.33
N ALA A 61 9.39 2.65 5.56
CA ALA A 61 7.97 2.94 5.35
C ALA A 61 7.57 2.77 3.87
N LEU A 62 8.37 3.28 2.93
CA LEU A 62 8.14 3.09 1.49
C LEU A 62 8.15 1.61 1.10
N GLN A 63 9.14 0.85 1.57
CA GLN A 63 9.22 -0.59 1.32
C GLN A 63 8.01 -1.35 1.89
N SER A 64 7.54 -0.95 3.07
CA SER A 64 6.35 -1.53 3.73
C SER A 64 5.07 -1.25 2.95
N ILE A 65 4.94 -0.06 2.36
CA ILE A 65 3.82 0.28 1.47
C ILE A 65 3.79 -0.65 0.25
N THR A 66 4.92 -0.84 -0.42
CA THR A 66 5.00 -1.73 -1.59
C THR A 66 4.64 -3.19 -1.23
N GLY A 67 5.11 -3.68 -0.08
CA GLY A 67 4.76 -5.01 0.42
C GLY A 67 3.26 -5.15 0.71
N THR A 68 2.66 -4.10 1.29
CA THR A 68 1.22 -4.06 1.58
C THR A 68 0.40 -4.05 0.28
N GLN A 69 0.76 -3.24 -0.71
CA GLN A 69 0.11 -3.21 -2.02
C GLN A 69 0.13 -4.59 -2.69
N SER A 70 1.28 -5.26 -2.67
CA SER A 70 1.44 -6.61 -3.23
C SER A 70 0.55 -7.63 -2.54
N THR A 71 0.45 -7.55 -1.21
CA THR A 71 -0.41 -8.44 -0.40
C THR A 71 -1.90 -8.21 -0.72
N ILE A 72 -2.32 -6.97 -0.88
CA ILE A 72 -3.70 -6.62 -1.26
C ILE A 72 -4.02 -7.16 -2.66
N GLN A 73 -3.12 -6.99 -3.63
CA GLN A 73 -3.30 -7.52 -5.00
C GLN A 73 -3.41 -9.05 -5.02
N ALA A 74 -2.60 -9.75 -4.22
CA ALA A 74 -2.69 -11.21 -4.07
C ALA A 74 -4.01 -11.66 -3.44
N CYS A 75 -4.52 -10.90 -2.45
CA CYS A 75 -5.83 -11.14 -1.85
C CYS A 75 -6.96 -11.02 -2.89
N MET A 76 -6.97 -9.93 -3.67
CA MET A 76 -7.95 -9.71 -4.74
C MET A 76 -7.93 -10.85 -5.76
N SER A 77 -6.74 -11.24 -6.22
CA SER A 77 -6.55 -12.35 -7.17
C SER A 77 -7.11 -13.67 -6.62
N SER A 78 -6.90 -13.93 -5.33
CA SER A 78 -7.40 -15.13 -4.66
C SER A 78 -8.94 -15.10 -4.53
N ALA A 79 -9.52 -13.94 -4.23
CA ALA A 79 -10.96 -13.76 -4.14
C ALA A 79 -11.64 -13.93 -5.52
N ASP A 80 -11.05 -13.38 -6.57
CA ASP A 80 -11.54 -13.53 -7.95
C ASP A 80 -11.46 -14.99 -8.43
N ALA A 81 -10.36 -15.69 -8.10
CA ALA A 81 -10.22 -17.11 -8.42
C ALA A 81 -11.29 -17.98 -7.75
N TYR A 82 -11.70 -17.64 -6.53
CA TYR A 82 -12.83 -18.29 -5.87
C TYR A 82 -14.16 -17.95 -6.55
N SER A 83 -14.41 -16.67 -6.81
CA SER A 83 -15.61 -16.17 -7.51
C SER A 83 -15.85 -16.86 -8.86
N ALA A 84 -14.78 -17.10 -9.63
CA ALA A 84 -14.82 -17.75 -10.93
C ALA A 84 -15.16 -19.25 -10.89
N ARG A 85 -15.01 -19.91 -9.72
CA ARG A 85 -15.28 -21.35 -9.53
C ARG A 85 -16.68 -21.65 -9.00
N LEU A 86 -17.38 -20.64 -8.48
CA LEU A 86 -18.78 -20.72 -8.05
C LEU A 86 -19.74 -20.83 -9.23
#